data_AF-A0AAJ0G9V0-F1
#
_entry.id   AF-A0AAJ0G9V0-F1
#
_cell.length_a   1.000
_cell.length_b   1.000
_cell.length_c   1.000
_cell.angle_alpha   90.00
_cell.angle_beta   90.00
_cell.angle_gamma   90.00
#
_symmetry.space_group_name_H-M   'P 1'
#
loop_
_entity.id
_entity.type
_entity.pdbx_description
1 polymer ?
#
loop_
_entity_poly.entity_id
_entity_poly.type
_entity_poly.pdbx_seq_one_letter_code
_entity_poly.pdbx_strand_id
1 'polypeptide(L)'
;MYTLSLLLLPLAALTTLVASEACVVGGPAARVAAGERCCDFVGEGWFSKYPYQGICVLNGTALPIYEKCVGRFAPDYDLVCIECDETVSCGLKPIDDPAV
;
A
#
# COMPACT_ATOMS: atom_id res chain seq x y z
N MET A 1 15.28 23.63 -31.82
CA MET A 1 14.44 23.81 -30.62
C MET A 1 13.78 22.47 -30.28
N TYR A 2 14.49 21.55 -29.60
CA TYR A 2 13.93 20.22 -29.26
C TYR A 2 14.40 19.68 -27.89
N THR A 3 14.96 20.53 -27.03
CA THR A 3 15.50 20.09 -25.73
C THR A 3 14.51 20.24 -24.57
N LEU A 4 13.41 20.97 -24.74
CA LEU A 4 12.44 21.21 -23.66
C LEU A 4 11.42 20.07 -23.48
N SER A 5 11.16 19.28 -24.52
CA SER A 5 10.10 18.26 -24.49
C SER A 5 10.53 16.92 -23.87
N LEU A 6 11.82 16.69 -23.65
CA LEU A 6 12.36 15.43 -23.11
C LEU A 6 12.38 15.37 -21.57
N LEU A 7 12.18 16.50 -20.89
CA LEU A 7 12.21 16.58 -19.42
C LEU A 7 10.84 16.42 -18.75
N LEU A 8 9.74 16.49 -19.51
CA LEU A 8 8.37 16.42 -18.94
C LEU A 8 7.89 14.99 -18.65
N LEU A 9 8.37 13.99 -19.38
CA LEU A 9 8.00 12.59 -19.13
C LEU A 9 8.51 12.02 -17.79
N PRO A 10 9.77 12.24 -17.35
CA PRO A 10 10.22 11.70 -16.08
C PRO A 10 9.53 12.36 -14.89
N LEU A 11 9.17 13.64 -14.95
CA LEU A 11 8.49 14.31 -13.83
C LEU A 11 7.10 13.73 -13.56
N ALA A 12 6.34 13.37 -14.61
CA ALA A 12 5.02 12.76 -14.45
C ALA A 12 5.09 11.35 -13.83
N ALA A 13 6.14 10.58 -14.16
CA ALA A 13 6.36 9.26 -13.58
C ALA A 13 6.85 9.32 -12.12
N LEU A 14 7.54 10.39 -11.73
CA LEU A 14 7.90 10.61 -10.33
C LEU A 14 6.70 11.07 -9.49
N THR A 15 5.79 11.88 -10.02
CA THR A 15 4.60 12.33 -9.26
C THR A 15 3.65 11.19 -8.91
N THR A 16 3.55 10.14 -9.72
CA THR A 16 2.75 8.94 -9.37
C THR A 16 3.38 8.09 -8.26
N LEU A 17 4.67 8.27 -8.00
CA LEU A 17 5.36 7.61 -6.88
C LEU A 17 5.16 8.37 -5.55
N VAL A 18 4.77 9.64 -5.58
CA VAL A 18 4.60 10.47 -4.38
C VAL A 18 3.29 10.17 -3.65
N ALA A 19 2.36 9.44 -4.26
CA ALA A 19 1.08 9.04 -3.66
C ALA A 19 0.90 7.52 -3.58
N SER A 20 2.00 6.74 -3.65
CA SER A 20 1.93 5.31 -3.40
C SER A 20 2.08 5.03 -1.91
N GLU A 21 1.00 4.55 -1.30
CA GLU A 21 1.00 4.07 0.07
C GLU A 21 1.41 2.59 0.05
N ALA A 22 2.22 2.15 1.00
CA ALA A 22 2.63 0.75 1.06
C ALA A 22 2.21 0.15 2.39
N CYS A 23 1.43 -0.92 2.36
CA CYS A 23 0.93 -1.59 3.55
C CYS A 23 1.63 -2.94 3.73
N VAL A 24 2.32 -3.09 4.86
CA VAL A 24 3.01 -4.31 5.26
C VAL A 24 2.08 -5.14 6.14
N VAL A 25 1.86 -6.39 5.75
CA VAL A 25 1.08 -7.38 6.52
C VAL A 25 2.05 -8.40 7.11
N GLY A 26 2.06 -8.52 8.43
CA GLY A 26 2.80 -9.55 9.16
C GLY A 26 1.89 -10.58 9.85
N GLY A 27 2.40 -11.80 10.03
CA GLY A 27 1.79 -12.79 10.94
C GLY A 27 1.57 -14.17 10.32
N PRO A 28 0.62 -14.96 10.86
CA PRO A 28 0.30 -16.29 10.35
C PRO A 28 -0.03 -16.28 8.85
N ALA A 29 0.31 -17.36 8.14
CA ALA A 29 0.14 -17.46 6.69
C ALA A 29 -1.29 -17.17 6.21
N ALA A 30 -2.32 -17.51 7.00
CA ALA A 30 -3.70 -17.19 6.68
C ALA A 30 -3.98 -15.66 6.65
N ARG A 31 -3.31 -14.87 7.50
CA ARG A 31 -3.42 -13.41 7.52
C ARG A 31 -2.73 -12.79 6.31
N VAL A 32 -1.52 -13.26 6.00
CA VAL A 32 -0.76 -12.83 4.82
C VAL A 32 -1.53 -13.13 3.53
N ALA A 33 -2.15 -14.31 3.44
CA ALA A 33 -3.01 -14.68 2.31
C ALA A 33 -4.28 -13.80 2.22
N ALA A 34 -4.82 -13.32 3.35
CA ALA A 34 -5.92 -12.36 3.33
C ALA A 34 -5.44 -10.99 2.80
N GLY A 35 -4.27 -10.53 3.23
CA GLY A 35 -3.61 -9.32 2.70
C GLY A 35 -3.41 -9.40 1.19
N GLU A 36 -2.83 -10.51 0.70
CA GLU A 36 -2.64 -10.77 -0.73
C GLU A 36 -3.96 -10.71 -1.51
N ARG A 37 -5.00 -11.42 -1.05
CA ARG A 37 -6.32 -11.39 -1.70
C ARG A 37 -6.94 -10.00 -1.72
N CYS A 38 -6.77 -9.23 -0.65
CA CYS A 38 -7.27 -7.87 -0.58
C CYS A 38 -6.51 -6.93 -1.51
N CYS A 39 -5.20 -7.14 -1.67
CA CYS A 39 -4.36 -6.42 -2.62
C CYS A 39 -4.80 -6.69 -4.07
N ASP A 40 -5.01 -7.97 -4.40
CA ASP A 40 -5.52 -8.38 -5.71
C ASP A 40 -6.93 -7.81 -5.97
N PHE A 41 -7.79 -7.75 -4.95
CA PHE A 41 -9.15 -7.22 -5.06
C PHE A 41 -9.17 -5.74 -5.41
N VAL A 42 -8.25 -4.94 -4.86
CA VAL A 42 -8.11 -3.52 -5.20
C VAL A 42 -7.31 -3.28 -6.49
N GLY A 43 -6.81 -4.35 -7.11
CA GLY A 43 -6.08 -4.29 -8.39
C GLY A 43 -4.64 -3.81 -8.25
N GLU A 44 -4.02 -4.04 -7.09
CA GLU A 44 -2.72 -3.49 -6.72
C GLU A 44 -1.63 -4.57 -6.65
N GLY A 45 -0.38 -4.14 -6.50
CA GLY A 45 0.79 -5.03 -6.56
C GLY A 45 1.14 -5.65 -5.20
N TRP A 46 1.15 -6.99 -5.13
CA TRP A 46 1.61 -7.73 -3.95
C TRP A 46 3.06 -8.22 -4.08
N PHE A 47 3.83 -8.09 -3.00
CA PHE A 47 5.21 -8.54 -2.90
C PHE A 47 5.45 -9.33 -1.61
N SER A 48 5.94 -10.56 -1.72
CA SER A 48 6.36 -11.35 -0.55
C SER A 48 7.65 -12.10 -0.82
N LYS A 49 8.45 -12.30 0.23
CA LYS A 49 9.62 -13.18 0.23
C LYS A 49 9.42 -14.42 1.10
N TYR A 50 8.57 -14.31 2.12
CA TYR A 50 8.28 -15.37 3.09
C TYR A 50 6.77 -15.47 3.29
N PRO A 51 6.23 -16.65 3.63
CA PRO A 51 4.78 -16.84 3.75
C PRO A 51 4.16 -16.13 4.97
N TYR A 52 4.97 -15.50 5.82
CA TYR A 52 4.54 -14.84 7.06
C TYR A 52 4.67 -13.31 7.02
N GLN A 53 5.02 -12.75 5.86
CA GLN A 53 5.04 -11.31 5.63
C GLN A 53 4.83 -10.97 4.15
N GLY A 54 4.17 -9.85 3.88
CA GLY A 54 4.04 -9.33 2.52
C GLY A 54 3.73 -7.84 2.51
N ILE A 55 3.84 -7.23 1.33
CA ILE A 55 3.64 -5.80 1.11
C ILE A 55 2.66 -5.65 -0.04
N CYS A 56 1.60 -4.87 0.19
CA CYS A 56 0.74 -4.36 -0.88
C CYS A 56 1.15 -2.91 -1.18
N VAL A 57 1.50 -2.63 -2.42
CA VAL A 57 1.77 -1.25 -2.89
C VAL A 57 0.48 -0.70 -3.47
N LEU A 58 -0.12 0.25 -2.75
CA LEU A 58 -1.43 0.83 -3.04
C LEU A 58 -1.25 2.20 -3.68
N ASN A 59 -2.11 2.52 -4.64
CA ASN A 59 -2.39 3.90 -4.96
C ASN A 59 -3.25 4.51 -3.83
N GLY A 60 -3.02 5.76 -3.41
CA GLY A 60 -3.69 6.34 -2.23
C GLY A 60 -5.22 6.27 -2.21
N THR A 61 -5.89 6.13 -3.36
CA THR A 61 -7.35 5.91 -3.41
C THR A 61 -7.79 4.49 -2.99
N ALA A 62 -6.89 3.50 -3.03
CA ALA A 62 -7.17 2.10 -2.76
C ALA A 62 -7.03 1.73 -1.28
N LEU A 63 -6.31 2.52 -0.48
CA LEU A 63 -6.10 2.28 0.95
C LEU A 63 -7.37 2.03 1.75
N PRO A 64 -8.39 2.91 1.76
CA PRO A 64 -9.58 2.69 2.60
C PRO A 64 -10.36 1.43 2.20
N ILE A 65 -10.26 1.01 0.93
CA ILE A 65 -10.90 -0.22 0.44
C ILE A 65 -10.09 -1.44 0.91
N TYR A 66 -8.76 -1.35 0.82
CA TYR A 66 -7.84 -2.37 1.28
C TYR A 66 -7.95 -2.62 2.79
N GLU A 67 -7.92 -1.57 3.61
CA GLU A 67 -8.06 -1.67 5.08
C GLU A 67 -9.37 -2.36 5.47
N LYS A 68 -10.48 -1.94 4.85
CA LYS A 68 -11.79 -2.55 5.08
C LYS A 68 -11.84 -4.02 4.66
N CYS A 69 -11.16 -4.37 3.57
CA CYS A 69 -11.04 -5.75 3.14
C CYS A 69 -10.26 -6.59 4.17
N VAL A 70 -9.08 -6.13 4.58
CA VAL A 70 -8.21 -6.86 5.52
C VAL A 70 -8.90 -7.02 6.89
N GLY A 71 -9.54 -5.97 7.41
CA GLY A 71 -10.28 -6.01 8.67
C GLY A 71 -11.43 -7.01 8.70
N ARG A 72 -12.00 -7.37 7.54
CA ARG A 72 -13.04 -8.41 7.45
C ARG A 72 -12.50 -9.83 7.63
N PHE A 73 -11.23 -10.07 7.28
CA PHE A 73 -10.65 -11.42 7.26
C PHE A 73 -9.74 -11.71 8.46
N ALA A 74 -9.23 -10.69 9.13
CA ALA A 74 -8.29 -10.87 10.23
C ALA A 74 -8.44 -9.75 11.28
N PRO A 75 -9.37 -9.84 12.25
CA PRO A 75 -9.57 -8.78 13.26
C PRO A 75 -8.31 -8.46 14.10
N ASP A 76 -7.35 -9.38 14.17
CA ASP A 76 -6.04 -9.20 14.82
C ASP A 76 -4.91 -9.00 13.78
N TYR A 77 -5.10 -8.17 12.76
CA TYR A 77 -4.05 -7.95 11.75
C TYR A 77 -2.92 -7.07 12.30
N ASP A 78 -1.67 -7.42 11.98
CA ASP A 78 -0.52 -6.54 12.18
C ASP A 78 -0.24 -5.88 10.83
N LEU A 79 -1.00 -4.81 10.56
CA LEU A 79 -0.95 -4.04 9.31
C LEU A 79 -0.36 -2.68 9.62
N VAL A 80 0.76 -2.40 8.98
CA VAL A 80 1.45 -1.12 9.10
C VAL A 80 1.51 -0.51 7.71
N CYS A 81 0.87 0.64 7.54
CA CYS A 81 0.88 1.38 6.29
C CYS A 81 1.86 2.54 6.37
N ILE A 82 2.55 2.76 5.27
CA ILE A 82 3.43 3.89 5.04
C ILE A 82 2.59 4.93 4.30
N GLU A 83 2.10 5.93 5.02
CA GLU A 83 1.51 7.13 4.44
C GLU A 83 2.68 8.07 4.08
N CYS A 84 2.80 8.45 2.80
CA CYS A 84 3.74 9.47 2.36
C CYS A 84 2.96 10.76 2.08
N ASP A 85 3.22 11.79 2.90
CA ASP A 85 2.69 13.13 2.66
C ASP A 85 3.37 13.77 1.41
N GLU A 86 2.70 14.73 0.79
CA GLU A 86 3.13 15.60 -0.32
C GLU A 86 4.56 16.17 -0.14
N THR A 87 5.04 16.23 1.11
CA THR A 87 6.37 16.69 1.51
C THR A 87 7.47 15.63 1.55
N VAL A 88 7.23 14.40 1.05
CA VAL A 88 8.21 13.28 1.04
C VAL A 88 8.63 12.89 2.47
N SER A 89 7.72 13.00 3.42
CA SER A 89 7.90 12.45 4.76
C SER A 89 6.99 11.24 4.91
N CYS A 90 7.57 10.06 4.72
CA CYS A 90 6.86 8.79 4.85
C CYS A 90 6.90 8.32 6.32
N GLY A 91 5.74 8.28 6.98
CA GLY A 91 5.59 7.85 8.36
C GLY A 91 4.97 6.45 8.45
N LEU A 92 5.41 5.64 9.41
CA LEU A 92 4.70 4.40 9.75
C LEU A 92 3.48 4.78 10.58
N LYS A 93 2.29 4.45 10.08
CA LYS A 93 1.06 4.58 10.84
C LYS A 93 0.52 3.18 11.13
N PRO A 94 0.43 2.78 12.41
CA PRO A 94 -0.42 1.67 12.81
C PRO A 94 -1.84 2.02 12.39
N ILE A 95 -2.55 1.11 11.73
CA ILE A 95 -3.97 1.34 11.46
C ILE A 95 -4.72 1.22 12.79
N ASP A 96 -5.34 2.32 13.21
CA ASP A 96 -6.29 2.30 14.33
C ASP A 96 -7.48 1.39 13.98
N ASP A 97 -7.83 0.53 14.94
CA ASP A 97 -8.90 -0.46 14.90
C ASP A 97 -10.15 0.02 14.12
N PRO A 98 -10.60 -0.66 13.04
CA PRO A 98 -11.80 -0.31 12.28
C PRO A 98 -13.08 -0.73 13.03
N ALA A 99 -13.18 -0.36 14.31
CA ALA A 99 -14.32 -0.59 15.18
C ALA A 99 -14.80 0.69 15.89
N VAL A 100 -15.04 1.77 15.13
CA VAL A 100 -16.10 2.77 15.40
C VAL A 100 -16.71 3.25 14.08
#